data_AF-D8KBE1-F1
#
_entry.id   AF-D8KBE1-F1
#
_cell.length_a   1.000
_cell.length_b   1.000
_cell.length_c   1.000
_cell.angle_alpha   90.00
_cell.angle_beta   90.00
_cell.angle_gamma   90.00
#
_symmetry.space_group_name_H-M   'P 1'
#
loop_
_entity.id
_entity.type
_entity.pdbx_description
1 polymer ?
#
loop_
_entity_poly.entity_id
_entity_poly.type
_entity_poly.pdbx_seq_one_letter_code
_entity_poly.pdbx_strand_id
1 'polypeptide(L)'
;MIFQIRFDHFSFSRNTLYRWLNADALAPKQAGFRHRKIDKAALKKHTEEHPDMFLHERAEVFGVHTSSISRALKMLKIVKKKSGAI
;
A
#
# COMPACT_ATOMS: atom_id res chain seq x y z
N MET A 1 -31.90 -7.91 -31.29
CA MET A 1 -31.94 -9.21 -30.61
C MET A 1 -30.86 -9.21 -29.53
N ILE A 2 -31.23 -9.16 -28.26
CA ILE A 2 -30.27 -9.22 -27.15
C ILE A 2 -29.98 -10.70 -26.91
N PHE A 3 -28.73 -11.11 -27.12
CA PHE A 3 -28.26 -12.47 -26.84
C PHE A 3 -28.56 -12.83 -25.38
N GLN A 4 -29.55 -13.69 -25.16
CA GLN A 4 -29.88 -14.23 -23.84
C GLN A 4 -28.89 -15.34 -23.50
N ILE A 5 -27.67 -14.96 -23.09
CA ILE A 5 -26.69 -15.91 -22.56
C ILE A 5 -27.27 -16.51 -21.27
N ARG A 6 -27.53 -17.81 -21.28
CA ARG A 6 -28.10 -18.55 -20.15
C ARG A 6 -27.06 -18.63 -19.04
N PHE A 7 -27.37 -17.98 -17.92
CA PHE A 7 -26.41 -17.70 -16.86
C PHE A 7 -26.49 -18.72 -15.70
N ASP A 8 -27.39 -19.70 -15.77
CA ASP A 8 -27.78 -20.60 -14.67
C ASP A 8 -26.64 -21.48 -14.12
N HIS A 9 -25.48 -21.54 -14.79
CA HIS A 9 -24.36 -22.41 -14.43
C HIS A 9 -23.19 -21.72 -13.74
N PHE A 10 -23.20 -20.39 -13.58
CA PHE A 10 -22.07 -19.65 -13.01
C PHE A 10 -22.43 -18.92 -11.71
N SER A 11 -21.52 -18.95 -10.73
CA SER A 11 -21.72 -18.35 -9.40
C SER A 11 -21.46 -16.84 -9.31
N PHE A 12 -21.34 -16.12 -10.44
CA PHE A 12 -21.23 -14.65 -10.44
C PHE A 12 -22.56 -13.99 -10.82
N SER A 13 -22.62 -12.68 -11.02
CA SER A 13 -23.87 -12.03 -11.46
C SER A 13 -23.81 -11.71 -12.95
N ARG A 14 -24.96 -11.60 -13.62
CA ARG A 14 -25.05 -11.08 -15.00
C ARG A 14 -24.37 -9.72 -15.16
N ASN A 15 -24.45 -8.87 -14.13
CA ASN A 15 -23.80 -7.57 -14.12
C ASN A 15 -22.26 -7.71 -14.18
N THR A 16 -21.69 -8.70 -13.48
CA THR A 16 -20.25 -8.99 -13.57
C THR A 16 -19.86 -9.42 -14.99
N LEU A 17 -20.67 -10.24 -15.65
CA LEU A 17 -20.44 -10.65 -17.04
C LEU A 17 -20.43 -9.45 -17.99
N TYR A 18 -21.46 -8.60 -17.93
CA TYR A 18 -21.52 -7.42 -18.79
C TYR A 18 -20.38 -6.44 -18.52
N ARG A 19 -19.97 -6.29 -17.26
CA ARG A 19 -18.79 -5.47 -16.91
C ARG A 19 -17.50 -5.99 -17.52
N TRP A 20 -17.35 -7.31 -17.66
CA TRP A 20 -16.19 -7.93 -18.30
C TRP A 20 -16.27 -7.87 -19.83
N LEU A 21 -17.45 -8.10 -20.42
CA LEU A 21 -17.64 -8.00 -21.87
C LEU A 21 -17.42 -6.58 -22.39
N ASN A 22 -17.75 -5.57 -21.59
CA ASN A 22 -17.55 -4.15 -21.93
C ASN A 22 -16.18 -3.60 -21.50
N ALA A 23 -15.29 -4.43 -20.93
CA ALA A 23 -13.97 -3.98 -20.51
C ALA A 23 -12.96 -4.16 -21.65
N ASP A 24 -12.16 -3.12 -21.92
CA ASP A 24 -11.09 -3.17 -22.94
C ASP A 24 -10.01 -4.22 -22.62
N ALA A 25 -9.79 -4.49 -21.34
CA ALA A 25 -8.86 -5.50 -20.85
C ALA A 25 -9.45 -6.24 -19.64
N LEU A 26 -9.39 -7.57 -19.66
CA LEU A 26 -9.83 -8.46 -18.58
C LEU A 26 -8.87 -8.51 -17.38
N ALA A 27 -7.87 -7.63 -17.34
CA ALA A 27 -6.90 -7.59 -16.27
C ALA A 27 -7.53 -7.02 -14.98
N PRO A 28 -7.15 -7.52 -13.79
CA PRO A 28 -7.59 -6.94 -12.53
C PRO A 28 -7.19 -5.46 -12.42
N LYS A 29 -8.14 -4.61 -12.02
CA LYS A 29 -7.84 -3.20 -11.74
C LYS A 29 -6.87 -3.11 -10.56
N GLN A 30 -5.71 -2.51 -10.80
CA GLN A 30 -4.73 -2.26 -9.75
C GLN A 30 -5.30 -1.26 -8.74
N ALA A 31 -5.29 -1.63 -7.46
CA ALA A 31 -5.70 -0.74 -6.39
C ALA A 31 -4.65 0.39 -6.24
N GLY A 32 -5.10 1.64 -6.31
CA GLY A 32 -4.24 2.80 -6.12
C GLY A 32 -3.66 2.90 -4.71
N PHE A 33 -2.67 3.77 -4.52
CA PHE A 33 -2.13 4.09 -3.21
C PHE A 33 -3.19 4.77 -2.35
N ARG A 34 -3.39 4.29 -1.12
CA ARG A 34 -4.16 5.02 -0.10
C ARG A 34 -3.27 6.07 0.55
N HIS A 35 -3.74 7.32 0.58
CA HIS A 35 -3.13 8.39 1.36
C HIS A 35 -3.25 8.07 2.85
N ARG A 36 -2.14 7.70 3.48
CA ARG A 36 -2.05 7.45 4.92
C ARG A 36 -1.55 8.71 5.62
N LYS A 37 -1.68 8.76 6.95
CA LYS A 37 -1.28 9.91 7.80
C LYS A 37 0.21 10.30 7.74
N ILE A 38 1.09 9.41 7.25
CA ILE A 38 2.54 9.66 7.22
C ILE A 38 2.94 10.13 5.82
N ASP A 39 3.50 11.34 5.76
CA ASP A 39 4.21 11.79 4.56
C ASP A 39 5.56 11.06 4.46
N LYS A 40 5.69 10.29 3.37
CA LYS A 40 6.88 9.48 3.09
C LYS A 40 8.08 10.33 2.72
N ALA A 41 7.88 11.48 2.07
CA ALA A 41 8.97 12.36 1.67
C ALA A 41 9.59 13.02 2.90
N ALA A 42 8.74 13.55 3.79
CA ALA A 42 9.16 14.10 5.08
C ALA A 42 9.87 13.05 5.95
N LEU A 43 9.34 11.83 6.04
CA LEU A 43 9.97 10.74 6.79
C LEU A 43 11.35 10.38 6.24
N LYS A 44 11.52 10.38 4.90
CA LYS A 44 12.81 10.10 4.27
C LYS A 44 13.85 11.17 4.63
N LYS A 45 13.50 12.45 4.47
CA LYS A 45 14.37 13.59 4.80
C LYS A 45 14.79 13.56 6.28
N HIS A 46 13.83 13.36 7.18
CA HIS A 46 14.11 13.26 8.61
C HIS A 46 15.04 12.07 8.92
N THR A 47 14.89 10.95 8.19
CA THR A 47 15.75 9.78 8.39
C THR A 47 17.21 10.03 8.00
N GLU A 48 17.44 10.84 6.97
CA GLU A 48 18.76 11.24 6.50
C GLU A 48 19.42 12.26 7.45
N GLU A 49 18.64 13.20 7.99
CA GLU A 49 19.11 14.22 8.93
C GLU A 49 19.45 13.64 10.31
N HIS A 50 18.71 12.62 10.76
CA HIS A 50 18.85 12.04 12.11
C HIS A 50 19.03 10.51 12.07
N PRO A 51 20.18 10.00 11.60
CA PRO A 51 20.40 8.56 11.38
C PRO A 51 20.38 7.73 12.67
N ASP A 52 20.70 8.34 13.81
CA ASP A 52 20.80 7.65 15.10
C ASP A 52 19.53 7.65 15.94
N MET A 53 18.53 8.44 15.56
CA MET A 53 17.28 8.58 16.29
C MET A 53 16.46 7.28 16.27
N PHE A 54 15.92 6.89 17.43
CA PHE A 54 15.12 5.69 17.60
C PHE A 54 13.72 5.81 16.99
N LEU A 55 13.05 4.67 16.81
CA LEU A 55 11.71 4.63 16.23
C LEU A 55 10.65 5.32 17.10
N HIS A 56 10.82 5.33 18.43
CA HIS A 56 9.86 5.95 19.34
C HIS A 56 9.98 7.47 19.34
N GLU A 57 11.20 8.00 19.37
CA GLU A 57 11.47 9.44 19.23
C GLU A 57 10.91 9.99 17.92
N ARG A 58 11.15 9.29 16.80
CA ARG A 58 10.56 9.67 15.50
C ARG A 58 9.03 9.62 15.53
N ALA A 59 8.46 8.67 16.25
CA ALA A 59 7.01 8.52 16.35
C ALA A 59 6.36 9.72 17.07
N GLU A 60 7.04 10.26 18.09
CA GLU A 60 6.63 11.48 18.80
C GLU A 60 6.69 12.70 17.87
N VAL A 61 7.78 12.87 17.11
CA VAL A 61 7.94 13.98 16.13
C VAL A 61 6.81 13.99 15.09
N PHE A 62 6.44 12.81 14.56
CA PHE A 62 5.38 12.68 13.57
C PHE A 62 3.97 12.53 14.17
N GLY A 63 3.83 12.48 15.50
CA GLY A 63 2.55 12.29 16.18
C GLY A 63 1.84 10.97 15.82
N VAL A 64 2.59 9.91 15.55
CA VAL A 64 2.06 8.59 15.13
C VAL A 64 2.54 7.49 16.07
N HIS A 65 1.92 6.32 15.98
CA HIS A 65 2.39 5.15 16.73
C HIS A 65 3.68 4.57 16.12
N THR A 66 4.56 4.04 16.96
CA THR A 66 5.87 3.46 16.58
C THR A 66 5.78 2.40 15.48
N SER A 67 4.76 1.54 15.53
CA SER A 67 4.50 0.52 14.50
C SER A 67 4.24 1.12 13.12
N SER A 68 3.67 2.33 13.05
CA SER A 68 3.41 3.04 11.81
C SER A 68 4.70 3.55 11.17
N ILE A 69 5.62 4.10 11.98
CA ILE A 69 6.97 4.49 11.53
C ILE A 69 7.72 3.26 10.99
N SER A 70 7.73 2.15 11.75
CA SER A 70 8.41 0.91 11.33
C SER A 70 7.89 0.41 9.98
N ARG A 71 6.56 0.42 9.79
CA ARG A 71 5.94 -0.01 8.53
C ARG A 71 6.25 0.96 7.39
N ALA A 72 6.28 2.26 7.65
CA ALA A 72 6.62 3.27 6.65
C ALA A 72 8.09 3.15 6.19
N LEU A 73 9.03 2.96 7.11
CA LEU A 73 10.45 2.73 6.79
C LEU A 73 10.67 1.46 5.96
N LYS A 74 9.96 0.36 6.28
CA LYS A 74 9.99 -0.86 5.47
C LYS A 74 9.50 -0.62 4.04
N MET A 75 8.42 0.15 3.86
CA MET A 75 7.94 0.50 2.51
C MET A 75 8.94 1.37 1.73
N LEU A 76 9.74 2.18 2.44
CA LEU A 76 10.82 2.99 1.86
C LEU A 76 12.13 2.21 1.66
N LYS A 77 12.20 0.94 2.07
CA LYS A 77 13.40 0.09 2.04
C LYS A 77 14.58 0.66 2.84
N ILE A 78 14.31 1.45 3.89
CA ILE A 78 15.35 2.00 4.78
C ILE A 78 15.50 1.07 5.98
N VAL A 79 16.74 0.61 6.23
CA VAL A 79 17.07 -0.29 7.34
C VAL A 79 18.35 0.20 8.03
N LYS A 80 18.34 0.29 9.37
CA LYS A 80 19.55 0.53 10.17
C LYS A 80 20.34 -0.78 10.27
N LYS A 81 21.53 -0.82 9.67
CA LYS A 81 22.45 -1.95 9.82
C LYS A 81 23.20 -1.79 11.14
N LYS A 82 23.23 -2.85 11.97
CA LYS A 82 24.06 -2.86 13.19
C LYS A 82 25.52 -3.04 12.77
N SER A 83 26.38 -2.09 13.09
CA SER A 83 27.83 -2.25 12.94
C SER A 83 28.36 -3.12 14.07
N GLY A 84 28.82 -4.34 13.74
CA GLY A 84 29.63 -5.20 14.61
C GLY A 84 28.99 -5.66 15.91
N ALA A 85 28.38 -6.84 15.92
CA ALA A 85 28.50 -7.68 17.11
C ALA A 85 29.97 -8.10 17.19
N ILE A 86 30.66 -7.64 18.24
CA ILE A 86 31.91 -8.23 18.73
C ILE A 86 31.50 -9.32 19.70
#